data_AF-A0A258LI33-F1
#
_entry.id   AF-A0A258LI33-F1
#
_cell.length_a   1.000
_cell.length_b   1.000
_cell.length_c   1.000
_cell.angle_alpha   90.00
_cell.angle_beta   90.00
_cell.angle_gamma   90.00
#
_symmetry.space_group_name_H-M   'P 1'
#
loop_
_entity.id
_entity.type
_entity.pdbx_description
1 polymer ?
#
loop_
_entity_poly.entity_id
_entity_poly.type
_entity_poly.pdbx_seq_one_letter_code
_entity_poly.pdbx_strand_id
1 'polypeptide(L)'
;MGFCSASLVLPNFTFAAPAINTAPSADVAPYVVAAAHEPHLSAAQMTSLIRHHIKYVFVIYQENRSFDSYFGTYPGADGLYSQPASATAGFTQPITNVDGSTGTIQPFLIGPAQYAADTDDIDHSHPLTTAKMDVVNGAALMDHFALTEEKKYSKTGNPSLLAKQFGELSMAYEDCDTVPILWNYASRFTLFDHVFEDMTGPSTPGNLAIFAAQTGETQLAKHPDQAWKTAGDAGEPVINDDDPKWGSPSDPNGNKNVPVNPHDYSGKTPYKTQLNQTYASLALTTAGNGVKAETAKDADPKGDLDDVAEDISFVQSLNQHRVAWRWFEEGYGSAASDAAG
;
A
#
# COMPACT_ATOMS: atom_id res chain seq x y z
N MET A 1 -17.99 -33.43 25.96
CA MET A 1 -16.71 -32.95 26.51
C MET A 1 -15.69 -32.98 25.37
N GLY A 2 -15.13 -31.92 24.83
CA GLY A 2 -15.34 -30.47 24.93
C GLY A 2 -15.03 -29.91 23.53
N PHE A 3 -15.81 -28.93 23.08
CA PHE A 3 -15.61 -28.28 21.78
C PHE A 3 -14.49 -27.26 21.91
N CYS A 4 -13.42 -27.43 21.12
CA CYS A 4 -12.41 -26.41 20.93
C CYS A 4 -12.92 -25.45 19.84
N SER A 5 -13.62 -24.40 20.24
CA SER A 5 -13.91 -23.27 19.35
C SER A 5 -12.67 -22.39 19.32
N ALA A 6 -11.92 -22.41 18.21
CA ALA A 6 -10.94 -21.37 17.91
C ALA A 6 -11.72 -20.09 17.59
N SER A 7 -12.09 -19.35 18.64
CA SER A 7 -12.37 -17.94 18.49
C SER A 7 -11.02 -17.29 18.23
N LEU A 8 -10.80 -16.77 17.02
CA LEU A 8 -9.80 -15.72 16.83
C LEU A 8 -10.28 -14.54 17.69
N VAL A 9 -9.84 -14.53 18.94
CA VAL A 9 -9.85 -13.33 19.76
C VAL A 9 -8.73 -12.49 19.16
N LEU A 10 -9.08 -11.68 18.16
CA LEU A 10 -8.29 -10.48 17.87
C LEU A 10 -8.19 -9.77 19.23
N PRO A 11 -6.98 -9.51 19.75
CA PRO A 11 -6.86 -8.68 20.93
C PRO A 11 -7.65 -7.40 20.65
N ASN A 12 -8.47 -6.96 21.61
CA ASN A 12 -8.95 -5.59 21.62
C ASN A 12 -7.71 -4.69 21.75
N PHE A 13 -6.98 -4.49 20.66
CA PHE A 13 -6.17 -3.32 20.48
C PHE A 13 -7.17 -2.19 20.42
N THR A 14 -7.41 -1.60 21.59
CA THR A 14 -7.87 -0.22 21.66
C THR A 14 -6.75 0.60 21.06
N PHE A 15 -6.71 0.68 19.73
CA PHE A 15 -6.16 1.86 19.10
C PHE A 15 -7.06 2.98 19.61
N ALA A 16 -6.60 3.68 20.66
CA ALA A 16 -7.02 5.04 20.81
C ALA A 16 -6.63 5.69 19.49
N ALA A 17 -7.61 5.92 18.61
CA ALA A 17 -7.40 6.82 17.49
C ALA A 17 -6.72 8.04 18.10
N PRO A 18 -5.54 8.47 17.61
CA PRO A 18 -4.93 9.69 18.11
C PRO A 18 -6.03 10.73 18.03
N ALA A 19 -6.43 11.27 19.18
CA ALA A 19 -7.37 12.37 19.19
C ALA A 19 -6.74 13.43 18.29
N ILE A 20 -7.45 13.87 17.25
CA ILE A 20 -7.06 15.03 16.47
C ILE A 20 -6.92 16.16 17.48
N ASN A 21 -5.67 16.39 17.92
CA ASN A 21 -5.37 17.24 19.07
C ASN A 21 -5.34 18.72 18.66
N THR A 22 -5.56 19.00 17.37
CA THR A 22 -5.74 20.34 16.82
C THR A 22 -7.23 20.60 16.67
N ALA A 23 -7.70 21.66 17.34
CA ALA A 23 -9.05 22.16 17.06
C ALA A 23 -9.12 22.55 15.58
N PRO A 24 -10.19 22.15 14.85
CA PRO A 24 -10.33 22.50 13.44
C PRO A 24 -10.26 24.03 13.28
N SER A 25 -9.68 24.48 12.17
CA SER A 25 -9.70 25.92 11.84
C SER A 25 -11.14 26.44 11.84
N ALA A 26 -11.31 27.75 12.02
CA ALA A 26 -12.65 28.35 12.06
C ALA A 26 -13.49 28.04 10.80
N ASP A 27 -12.83 27.85 9.65
CA ASP A 27 -13.47 27.52 8.37
C ASP A 27 -13.89 26.06 8.27
N VAL A 28 -13.21 25.15 8.99
CA VAL A 28 -13.48 23.70 8.98
C VAL A 28 -14.43 23.30 10.11
N ALA A 29 -14.38 24.01 11.24
CA ALA A 29 -15.16 23.70 12.44
C ALA A 29 -16.67 23.45 12.21
N PRO A 30 -17.38 24.18 11.32
CA PRO A 30 -18.80 23.92 11.05
C PRO A 30 -19.08 22.58 10.36
N TYR A 31 -18.09 21.99 9.69
CA TYR A 31 -18.23 20.75 8.92
C TYR A 31 -17.74 19.52 9.70
N VAL A 32 -17.07 19.71 10.83
CA VAL A 32 -16.60 18.61 11.68
C VAL A 32 -17.80 17.94 12.36
N VAL A 33 -18.01 16.68 12.03
CA VAL A 33 -18.94 15.82 12.78
C VAL A 33 -18.21 15.31 14.00
N ALA A 34 -18.57 15.80 15.18
CA ALA A 34 -17.99 15.26 16.41
C ALA A 34 -18.36 13.79 16.56
N ALA A 35 -17.44 12.94 17.03
CA ALA A 35 -17.67 11.51 17.21
C ALA A 35 -18.95 11.18 18.02
N ALA A 36 -19.31 12.03 18.98
CA ALA A 36 -20.55 11.90 19.76
C ALA A 36 -21.85 12.11 18.96
N HIS A 37 -21.75 12.70 17.77
CA HIS A 37 -22.87 12.92 16.84
C HIS A 37 -22.88 11.91 15.68
N GLU A 38 -21.88 11.03 15.59
CA GLU A 38 -21.88 9.97 14.59
C GLU A 38 -22.98 8.94 14.89
N PRO A 39 -23.66 8.42 13.86
CA PRO A 39 -24.68 7.39 14.06
C PRO A 39 -24.06 6.11 14.61
N HIS A 40 -24.43 5.73 15.83
CA HIS A 40 -24.04 4.45 16.42
C HIS A 40 -24.88 3.30 15.85
N LEU A 41 -24.38 2.66 14.80
CA LEU A 41 -24.99 1.48 14.19
C LEU A 41 -24.33 0.22 14.73
N SER A 42 -25.13 -0.80 15.07
CA SER A 42 -24.58 -2.14 15.27
C SER A 42 -24.00 -2.69 13.96
N ALA A 43 -23.07 -3.64 14.04
CA ALA A 43 -22.49 -4.30 12.86
C ALA A 43 -23.57 -4.90 11.93
N ALA A 44 -24.66 -5.42 12.49
CA ALA A 44 -25.80 -5.94 11.73
C ALA A 44 -26.56 -4.83 10.99
N GLN A 45 -26.80 -3.69 11.63
CA GLN A 45 -27.44 -2.54 10.98
C GLN A 45 -26.56 -1.97 9.88
N MET A 46 -25.26 -1.79 10.13
CA MET A 46 -24.30 -1.34 9.13
C MET A 46 -24.27 -2.28 7.92
N THR A 47 -24.14 -3.59 8.15
CA THR A 47 -24.18 -4.61 7.10
C THR A 47 -25.48 -4.56 6.30
N SER A 48 -26.61 -4.39 6.96
CA SER A 48 -27.92 -4.27 6.30
C SER A 48 -27.99 -3.03 5.41
N LEU A 49 -27.52 -1.88 5.88
CA LEU A 49 -27.51 -0.63 5.11
C LEU A 49 -26.57 -0.72 3.91
N ILE A 50 -25.35 -1.21 4.11
CA ILE A 50 -24.38 -1.42 3.02
C ILE A 50 -24.98 -2.34 1.96
N ARG A 51 -25.54 -3.50 2.34
CA ARG A 51 -26.17 -4.42 1.38
C ARG A 51 -27.39 -3.83 0.68
N HIS A 52 -28.11 -2.92 1.32
CA HIS A 52 -29.27 -2.27 0.73
C HIS A 52 -28.85 -1.23 -0.31
N HIS A 53 -27.84 -0.40 0.00
CA HIS A 53 -27.48 0.79 -0.79
C HIS A 53 -26.27 0.62 -1.71
N ILE A 54 -25.33 -0.26 -1.37
CA ILE A 54 -24.10 -0.50 -2.15
C ILE A 54 -24.21 -1.84 -2.84
N LYS A 55 -24.13 -1.83 -4.18
CA LYS A 55 -24.18 -3.03 -5.02
C LYS A 55 -22.84 -3.36 -5.67
N TYR A 56 -22.03 -2.35 -5.93
CA TYR A 56 -20.73 -2.47 -6.58
C TYR A 56 -19.71 -1.67 -5.79
N VAL A 57 -18.52 -2.22 -5.65
CA VAL A 57 -17.37 -1.55 -5.07
C VAL A 57 -16.28 -1.58 -6.14
N PHE A 58 -15.79 -0.39 -6.50
CA PHE A 58 -14.65 -0.23 -7.38
C PHE A 58 -13.50 0.30 -6.55
N VAL A 59 -12.38 -0.42 -6.58
CA VAL A 59 -11.13 0.01 -5.95
C VAL A 59 -10.20 0.43 -7.08
N ILE A 60 -9.87 1.72 -7.13
CA ILE A 60 -8.87 2.26 -8.07
C ILE A 60 -7.58 2.37 -7.29
N TYR A 61 -6.63 1.49 -7.58
CA TYR A 61 -5.37 1.39 -6.87
C TYR A 61 -4.29 2.15 -7.65
N GLN A 62 -3.86 3.28 -7.08
CA GLN A 62 -2.87 4.19 -7.67
C GLN A 62 -1.48 3.90 -7.09
N GLU A 63 -0.44 4.44 -7.73
CA GLU A 63 0.95 4.12 -7.42
C GLU A 63 1.78 5.32 -6.89
N ASN A 64 2.79 4.99 -6.09
CA ASN A 64 3.96 5.80 -5.70
C ASN A 64 3.75 7.26 -5.24
N ARG A 65 2.71 7.52 -4.43
CA ARG A 65 2.45 8.86 -3.86
C ARG A 65 2.05 8.81 -2.39
N SER A 66 2.72 9.60 -1.56
CA SER A 66 2.32 9.78 -0.16
C SER A 66 1.11 10.72 -0.04
N PHE A 67 0.42 10.65 1.10
CA PHE A 67 -0.68 11.57 1.38
C PHE A 67 -0.23 13.03 1.31
N ASP A 68 0.88 13.38 1.96
CA ASP A 68 1.39 14.76 1.99
C ASP A 68 1.82 15.28 0.61
N SER A 69 2.25 14.39 -0.29
CA SER A 69 2.59 14.75 -1.68
C SER A 69 1.38 15.28 -2.45
N TYR A 70 0.19 14.70 -2.29
CA TYR A 70 -1.02 15.11 -3.03
C TYR A 70 -1.99 15.97 -2.22
N PHE A 71 -2.11 15.74 -0.92
CA PHE A 71 -3.16 16.31 -0.06
C PHE A 71 -2.62 16.95 1.20
N GLY A 72 -1.30 17.07 1.37
CA GLY A 72 -0.70 17.67 2.57
C GLY A 72 -1.12 19.12 2.82
N THR A 73 -1.56 19.81 1.76
CA THR A 73 -2.08 21.19 1.80
C THR A 73 -3.60 21.28 1.61
N TYR A 74 -4.29 20.14 1.52
CA TYR A 74 -5.73 20.09 1.30
C TYR A 74 -6.46 20.70 2.51
N PRO A 75 -7.38 21.67 2.32
CA PRO A 75 -8.05 22.34 3.44
C PRO A 75 -8.81 21.37 4.35
N GLY A 76 -8.41 21.33 5.62
CA GLY A 76 -9.05 20.52 6.66
C GLY A 76 -8.54 19.09 6.79
N ALA A 77 -7.59 18.66 5.95
CA ALA A 77 -6.87 17.40 6.15
C ALA A 77 -5.83 17.51 7.28
N ASP A 78 -5.55 16.39 7.94
CA ASP A 78 -4.35 16.25 8.77
C ASP A 78 -3.10 16.01 7.90
N GLY A 79 -2.55 17.09 7.34
CA GLY A 79 -1.35 17.08 6.50
C GLY A 79 -0.28 18.08 6.95
N LEU A 80 0.68 18.35 6.08
CA LEU A 80 1.85 19.23 6.30
C LEU A 80 1.62 20.51 7.13
N TYR A 81 0.47 21.17 6.96
CA TYR A 81 0.15 22.46 7.61
C TYR A 81 -1.04 22.40 8.58
N SER A 82 -1.46 21.20 9.01
CA SER A 82 -2.53 21.02 10.01
C SER A 82 -2.11 21.51 11.42
N GLN A 83 -0.81 21.62 11.66
CA GLN A 83 -0.20 22.09 12.90
C GLN A 83 1.06 22.93 12.62
N PRO A 84 1.61 23.67 13.63
CA PRO A 84 2.82 24.45 13.43
C PRO A 84 4.01 23.57 13.00
N ALA A 85 4.86 24.09 12.12
CA ALA A 85 6.07 23.39 11.64
C ALA A 85 6.95 22.79 12.76
N SER A 86 7.00 23.42 13.93
CA SER A 86 7.75 22.92 15.09
C SER A 86 7.14 21.68 15.77
N ALA A 87 5.89 21.34 15.45
CA ALA A 87 5.16 20.17 15.94
C ALA A 87 5.09 19.04 14.89
N THR A 88 5.44 19.32 13.64
CA THR A 88 5.48 18.32 12.55
C THR A 88 6.87 17.70 12.49
N ALA A 89 6.97 16.40 12.78
CA ALA A 89 8.21 15.63 12.68
C ALA A 89 8.78 15.72 11.25
N GLY A 90 10.09 15.89 11.12
CA GLY A 90 10.71 15.97 9.80
C GLY A 90 10.37 17.20 8.95
N PHE A 91 9.64 18.19 9.46
CA PHE A 91 9.24 19.35 8.65
C PHE A 91 10.43 20.16 8.16
N THR A 92 11.50 20.28 8.96
CA THR A 92 12.77 20.88 8.52
C THR A 92 13.83 19.80 8.57
N GLN A 93 14.40 19.45 7.41
CA GLN A 93 15.42 18.40 7.29
C GLN A 93 16.76 18.99 6.86
N PRO A 94 17.88 18.41 7.26
CA PRO A 94 19.17 18.71 6.66
C PRO A 94 19.21 18.28 5.19
N ILE A 95 19.97 19.00 4.37
CA ILE A 95 20.31 18.60 2.99
C ILE A 95 21.74 19.06 2.68
N THR A 96 22.47 18.35 1.82
CA THR A 96 23.80 18.76 1.38
C THR A 96 23.69 19.51 0.05
N ASN A 97 24.36 20.66 -0.06
CA ASN A 97 24.46 21.40 -1.31
C ASN A 97 25.58 20.83 -2.19
N VAL A 98 25.54 21.13 -3.49
CA VAL A 98 26.54 20.65 -4.47
C VAL A 98 27.98 21.11 -4.17
N ASP A 99 28.14 22.17 -3.38
CA ASP A 99 29.43 22.67 -2.92
C ASP A 99 29.93 21.98 -1.62
N GLY A 100 29.13 21.07 -1.05
CA GLY A 100 29.41 20.33 0.18
C GLY A 100 28.94 21.04 1.46
N SER A 101 28.35 22.23 1.37
CA SER A 101 27.77 22.90 2.53
C SER A 101 26.48 22.22 2.99
N THR A 102 26.24 22.19 4.30
CA THR A 102 24.96 21.72 4.86
C THR A 102 23.95 22.87 4.87
N GLY A 103 22.79 22.63 4.26
CA GLY A 103 21.62 23.48 4.33
C GLY A 103 20.46 22.80 5.05
N THR A 104 19.30 23.44 4.99
CA THR A 104 18.03 22.88 5.44
C THR A 104 17.00 22.98 4.34
N ILE A 105 16.07 22.04 4.31
CA ILE A 105 14.94 22.01 3.40
C ILE A 105 13.64 21.82 4.20
N GLN A 106 12.58 22.44 3.70
CA GLN A 106 11.21 22.29 4.20
C GLN A 106 10.32 21.87 3.05
N PRO A 107 9.13 21.30 3.31
CA PRO A 107 8.17 21.01 2.27
C PRO A 107 7.92 22.22 1.36
N PHE A 108 7.95 22.02 0.04
CA PHE A 108 7.75 23.08 -0.93
C PHE A 108 6.88 22.63 -2.10
N LEU A 109 6.10 23.58 -2.64
CA LEU A 109 5.20 23.34 -3.75
C LEU A 109 5.99 23.18 -5.06
N ILE A 110 5.66 22.12 -5.81
CA ILE A 110 5.96 21.97 -7.23
C ILE A 110 4.66 21.98 -8.04
N GLY A 111 4.72 22.56 -9.24
CA GLY A 111 3.55 22.74 -10.08
C GLY A 111 3.79 22.42 -11.56
N PRO A 112 2.84 22.79 -12.43
CA PRO A 112 2.99 22.60 -13.88
C PRO A 112 4.26 23.23 -14.46
N ALA A 113 4.76 24.32 -13.87
CA ALA A 113 6.01 24.97 -14.29
C ALA A 113 7.26 24.10 -14.06
N GLN A 114 7.19 23.13 -13.14
CA GLN A 114 8.23 22.16 -12.84
C GLN A 114 7.93 20.78 -13.46
N TYR A 115 6.87 20.66 -14.28
CA TYR A 115 6.40 19.38 -14.82
C TYR A 115 6.00 18.37 -13.73
N ALA A 116 5.40 18.84 -12.63
CA ALA A 116 5.04 18.01 -11.49
C ALA A 116 4.08 16.84 -11.81
N ALA A 117 3.39 16.86 -12.96
CA ALA A 117 2.58 15.72 -13.41
C ALA A 117 3.41 14.49 -13.85
N ASP A 118 4.73 14.65 -14.05
CA ASP A 118 5.65 13.61 -14.50
C ASP A 118 7.00 13.79 -13.79
N THR A 119 7.02 13.48 -12.49
CA THR A 119 8.24 13.52 -11.68
C THR A 119 9.03 12.22 -11.84
N ASP A 120 10.32 12.28 -11.51
CA ASP A 120 11.09 11.07 -11.24
C ASP A 120 10.56 10.33 -9.99
N ASP A 121 11.02 9.11 -9.78
CA ASP A 121 10.57 8.22 -8.73
C ASP A 121 11.57 8.18 -7.56
N ILE A 122 11.10 8.61 -6.38
CA ILE A 122 11.88 8.53 -5.15
C ILE A 122 11.88 7.09 -4.64
N ASP A 123 12.98 6.67 -4.00
CA ASP A 123 13.08 5.29 -3.54
C ASP A 123 12.00 4.93 -2.52
N HIS A 124 11.27 3.87 -2.81
CA HIS A 124 10.20 3.39 -1.95
C HIS A 124 10.47 1.92 -1.53
N SER A 125 11.73 1.47 -1.60
CA SER A 125 12.11 0.16 -1.06
C SER A 125 12.02 0.14 0.47
N HIS A 126 11.67 -1.02 1.04
CA HIS A 126 11.60 -1.21 2.49
C HIS A 126 12.82 -0.66 3.27
N PRO A 127 14.08 -0.97 2.88
CA PRO A 127 15.24 -0.47 3.63
C PRO A 127 15.41 1.05 3.55
N LEU A 128 15.13 1.68 2.41
CA LEU A 128 15.27 3.14 2.30
C LEU A 128 14.09 3.87 2.91
N THR A 129 12.86 3.38 2.79
CA THR A 129 11.71 3.90 3.53
C THR A 129 11.97 3.88 5.05
N THR A 130 12.50 2.77 5.57
CA THR A 130 12.87 2.68 7.00
C THR A 130 14.00 3.66 7.37
N ALA A 131 15.01 3.82 6.49
CA ALA A 131 16.09 4.78 6.73
C ALA A 131 15.61 6.24 6.73
N LYS A 132 14.63 6.59 5.90
CA LYS A 132 14.00 7.92 5.85
C LYS A 132 13.21 8.25 7.12
N MET A 133 12.50 7.25 7.67
CA MET A 133 11.72 7.40 8.91
C MET A 133 12.58 7.72 10.13
N ASP A 134 13.87 7.37 10.09
CA ASP A 134 14.85 7.54 11.17
C ASP A 134 14.30 7.17 12.55
N VAL A 135 14.11 5.87 12.77
CA VAL A 135 13.56 5.38 14.03
C VAL A 135 14.66 5.26 15.08
N VAL A 136 14.67 6.19 16.04
CA VAL A 136 15.62 6.22 17.14
C VAL A 136 14.90 5.89 18.46
N ASN A 137 15.33 4.81 19.13
CA ASN A 137 14.73 4.34 20.39
C ASN A 137 13.20 4.13 20.32
N GLY A 138 12.69 3.70 19.16
CA GLY A 138 11.26 3.46 18.93
C GLY A 138 10.45 4.72 18.57
N ALA A 139 11.08 5.88 18.44
CA ALA A 139 10.45 7.09 17.92
C ALA A 139 10.90 7.35 16.48
N ALA A 140 9.95 7.49 15.55
CA ALA A 140 10.24 7.91 14.18
C ALA A 140 10.46 9.44 14.16
N LEU A 141 11.68 9.88 13.85
CA LEU A 141 12.02 11.31 13.77
C LEU A 141 11.57 11.92 12.44
N MET A 142 11.41 11.07 11.41
CA MET A 142 10.92 11.42 10.06
C MET A 142 11.77 12.47 9.35
N ASP A 143 13.05 12.63 9.69
CA ASP A 143 13.90 13.75 9.29
C ASP A 143 15.04 13.38 8.32
N HIS A 144 15.02 12.16 7.78
CA HIS A 144 16.04 11.64 6.87
C HIS A 144 15.57 11.45 5.42
N PHE A 145 14.41 11.96 5.02
CA PHE A 145 13.89 11.84 3.64
C PHE A 145 14.87 12.44 2.62
N ALA A 146 15.23 13.71 2.78
CA ALA A 146 16.10 14.42 1.84
C ALA A 146 17.51 13.82 1.78
N LEU A 147 18.12 13.55 2.94
CA LEU A 147 19.48 12.99 2.99
C LEU A 147 19.56 11.56 2.48
N THR A 148 18.54 10.73 2.74
CA THR A 148 18.55 9.33 2.29
C THR A 148 18.47 9.25 0.78
N GLU A 149 17.59 10.03 0.16
CA GLU A 149 17.51 10.13 -1.30
C GLU A 149 18.78 10.70 -1.93
N GLU A 150 19.31 11.79 -1.38
CA GLU A 150 20.57 12.37 -1.88
C GLU A 150 21.71 11.33 -1.85
N LYS A 151 21.89 10.64 -0.73
CA LYS A 151 22.97 9.67 -0.53
C LYS A 151 22.83 8.42 -1.41
N LYS A 152 21.62 8.09 -1.88
CA LYS A 152 21.40 7.01 -2.87
C LYS A 152 22.21 7.28 -4.15
N TYR A 153 22.23 8.52 -4.61
CA TYR A 153 22.89 8.94 -5.86
C TYR A 153 24.30 9.52 -5.66
N SER A 154 24.68 9.90 -4.44
CA SER A 154 26.03 10.40 -4.13
C SER A 154 26.47 9.94 -2.74
N LYS A 155 26.95 8.69 -2.65
CA LYS A 155 27.35 8.04 -1.39
C LYS A 155 28.57 8.69 -0.72
N THR A 156 29.44 9.33 -1.49
CA THR A 156 30.69 9.95 -1.00
C THR A 156 30.95 11.28 -1.70
N GLY A 157 31.66 12.18 -1.02
CA GLY A 157 32.00 13.51 -1.55
C GLY A 157 30.80 14.46 -1.58
N ASN A 158 30.94 15.56 -2.31
CA ASN A 158 29.85 16.50 -2.52
C ASN A 158 28.79 15.90 -3.45
N PRO A 159 27.49 16.13 -3.21
CA PRO A 159 26.43 15.59 -4.04
C PRO A 159 26.49 16.18 -5.46
N SER A 160 26.18 15.35 -6.46
CA SER A 160 25.86 15.84 -7.80
C SER A 160 24.56 16.66 -7.78
N LEU A 161 24.30 17.45 -8.84
CA LEU A 161 23.03 18.15 -8.98
C LEU A 161 21.84 17.17 -8.97
N LEU A 162 21.97 16.04 -9.64
CA LEU A 162 20.95 14.98 -9.65
C LEU A 162 20.65 14.47 -8.24
N ALA A 163 21.70 14.15 -7.48
CA ALA A 163 21.53 13.67 -6.10
C ALA A 163 20.82 14.70 -5.22
N LYS A 164 21.21 15.97 -5.32
CA LYS A 164 20.55 17.05 -4.62
C LYS A 164 19.07 17.16 -5.01
N GLN A 165 18.74 17.05 -6.29
CA GLN A 165 17.38 17.14 -6.79
C GLN A 165 16.50 15.98 -6.34
N PHE A 166 17.02 14.75 -6.21
CA PHE A 166 16.27 13.63 -5.60
C PHE A 166 16.00 13.87 -4.10
N GLY A 167 17.00 14.41 -3.38
CA GLY A 167 16.81 14.86 -2.00
C GLY A 167 15.72 15.93 -1.88
N GLU A 168 15.71 16.92 -2.79
CA GLU A 168 14.68 17.95 -2.86
C GLU A 168 13.30 17.37 -3.22
N LEU A 169 13.22 16.48 -4.20
CA LEU A 169 11.97 15.88 -4.66
C LEU A 169 11.25 15.11 -3.53
N SER A 170 11.99 14.49 -2.61
CA SER A 170 11.40 13.83 -1.44
C SER A 170 10.63 14.76 -0.49
N MET A 171 10.87 16.07 -0.60
CA MET A 171 10.22 17.13 0.18
C MET A 171 9.23 17.95 -0.65
N ALA A 172 9.02 17.59 -1.91
CA ALA A 172 8.10 18.31 -2.79
C ALA A 172 6.65 17.86 -2.55
N TYR A 173 5.72 18.78 -2.63
CA TYR A 173 4.28 18.49 -2.66
C TYR A 173 3.60 19.21 -3.82
N GLU A 174 2.41 18.74 -4.15
CA GLU A 174 1.53 19.25 -5.18
C GLU A 174 0.25 19.83 -4.56
N ASP A 175 -0.52 20.56 -5.36
CA ASP A 175 -1.82 21.10 -4.97
C ASP A 175 -2.86 20.96 -6.09
N CYS A 176 -3.97 21.68 -5.97
CA CYS A 176 -5.04 21.65 -6.97
C CYS A 176 -4.63 22.11 -8.36
N ASP A 177 -3.52 22.84 -8.54
CA ASP A 177 -3.06 23.26 -9.87
C ASP A 177 -2.39 22.10 -10.63
N THR A 178 -1.87 21.09 -9.91
CA THR A 178 -1.25 19.89 -10.49
C THR A 178 -2.21 18.70 -10.53
N VAL A 179 -2.94 18.43 -9.43
CA VAL A 179 -3.86 17.28 -9.30
C VAL A 179 -5.34 17.69 -9.10
N PRO A 180 -5.91 18.53 -9.99
CA PRO A 180 -7.25 19.12 -9.80
C PRO A 180 -8.37 18.08 -9.71
N ILE A 181 -8.23 16.95 -10.41
CA ILE A 181 -9.26 15.89 -10.43
C ILE A 181 -9.37 15.23 -9.05
N LEU A 182 -8.24 14.91 -8.43
CA LEU A 182 -8.18 14.27 -7.11
C LEU A 182 -8.68 15.23 -6.01
N TRP A 183 -8.28 16.50 -6.05
CA TRP A 183 -8.79 17.52 -5.13
C TRP A 183 -10.29 17.76 -5.29
N ASN A 184 -10.81 17.75 -6.52
CA ASN A 184 -12.24 17.85 -6.75
C ASN A 184 -13.00 16.62 -6.21
N TYR A 185 -12.43 15.42 -6.25
CA TYR A 185 -13.03 14.26 -5.57
C TYR A 185 -13.03 14.42 -4.06
N ALA A 186 -11.92 14.82 -3.45
CA ALA A 186 -11.83 15.09 -2.01
C ALA A 186 -12.85 16.15 -1.55
N SER A 187 -13.16 17.15 -2.39
CA SER A 187 -14.15 18.19 -2.08
C SER A 187 -15.61 17.74 -2.16
N ARG A 188 -15.89 16.63 -2.84
CA ARG A 188 -17.24 16.13 -3.13
C ARG A 188 -17.57 14.83 -2.40
N PHE A 189 -16.55 14.11 -1.98
CA PHE A 189 -16.62 12.81 -1.34
C PHE A 189 -15.83 12.83 -0.03
N THR A 190 -15.51 11.65 0.49
CA THR A 190 -14.73 11.50 1.72
C THR A 190 -13.26 11.33 1.37
N LEU A 191 -12.41 12.18 1.97
CA LEU A 191 -10.97 11.99 2.02
C LEU A 191 -10.63 11.32 3.36
N PHE A 192 -9.89 10.22 3.31
CA PHE A 192 -9.30 9.63 4.51
C PHE A 192 -7.86 10.09 4.60
N ASP A 193 -7.48 10.74 5.70
CA ASP A 193 -6.14 11.30 5.95
C ASP A 193 -5.31 10.46 6.95
N HIS A 194 -5.85 9.33 7.38
CA HIS A 194 -5.21 8.38 8.31
C HIS A 194 -5.27 6.95 7.76
N VAL A 195 -4.82 6.77 6.52
CA VAL A 195 -4.67 5.46 5.88
C VAL A 195 -3.20 5.24 5.62
N PHE A 196 -2.67 4.14 6.15
CA PHE A 196 -1.25 3.80 6.09
C PHE A 196 -1.07 2.47 5.36
N GLU A 197 0.10 2.31 4.73
CA GLU A 197 0.55 1.01 4.24
C GLU A 197 0.65 -0.01 5.39
N ASP A 198 0.35 -1.28 5.10
CA ASP A 198 0.42 -2.38 6.08
C ASP A 198 1.87 -2.76 6.39
N MET A 199 2.70 -2.81 5.36
CA MET A 199 4.13 -3.07 5.40
C MET A 199 4.85 -1.99 4.63
N THR A 200 5.91 -1.41 5.20
CA THR A 200 6.75 -0.48 4.45
C THR A 200 7.43 -1.21 3.31
N GLY A 201 7.44 -0.59 2.15
CA GLY A 201 8.14 -1.17 1.01
C GLY A 201 7.49 -0.77 -0.28
N PRO A 202 7.88 -1.47 -1.35
CA PRO A 202 7.47 -1.03 -2.66
C PRO A 202 6.11 -1.61 -3.07
N SER A 203 5.80 -1.65 -4.37
CA SER A 203 4.42 -1.88 -4.83
C SER A 203 3.89 -3.28 -4.48
N THR A 204 4.74 -4.31 -4.46
CA THR A 204 4.34 -5.71 -4.22
C THR A 204 3.75 -5.93 -2.82
N PRO A 205 4.39 -5.49 -1.71
CA PRO A 205 3.77 -5.51 -0.39
C PRO A 205 2.37 -4.89 -0.36
N GLY A 206 2.17 -3.70 -0.96
CA GLY A 206 0.87 -3.04 -1.00
C GLY A 206 -0.18 -3.84 -1.76
N ASN A 207 0.19 -4.41 -2.92
CA ASN A 207 -0.69 -5.27 -3.73
C ASN A 207 -1.09 -6.56 -2.99
N LEU A 208 -0.18 -7.17 -2.24
CA LEU A 208 -0.49 -8.33 -1.40
C LEU A 208 -1.42 -7.92 -0.24
N ALA A 209 -1.12 -6.82 0.46
CA ALA A 209 -1.89 -6.36 1.60
C ALA A 209 -3.35 -6.02 1.24
N ILE A 210 -3.60 -5.35 0.11
CA ILE A 210 -4.98 -5.04 -0.29
C ILE A 210 -5.80 -6.31 -0.61
N PHE A 211 -5.12 -7.39 -1.00
CA PHE A 211 -5.77 -8.63 -1.41
C PHE A 211 -5.82 -9.71 -0.32
N ALA A 212 -4.87 -9.73 0.60
CA ALA A 212 -4.71 -10.76 1.62
C ALA A 212 -4.66 -10.22 3.06
N ALA A 213 -4.67 -8.90 3.24
CA ALA A 213 -4.54 -8.22 4.53
C ALA A 213 -3.27 -8.65 5.30
N GLN A 214 -2.21 -8.97 4.57
CA GLN A 214 -0.88 -9.35 5.04
C GLN A 214 0.09 -9.31 3.84
N THR A 215 1.40 -9.37 4.09
CA THR A 215 2.41 -9.52 3.04
C THR A 215 3.24 -10.79 3.18
N GLY A 216 2.84 -11.71 4.06
CA GLY A 216 3.50 -13.02 4.24
C GLY A 216 3.78 -13.39 5.69
N GLU A 217 3.27 -12.64 6.66
CA GLU A 217 3.48 -12.86 8.09
C GLU A 217 3.02 -14.26 8.53
N THR A 218 1.87 -14.73 8.02
CA THR A 218 1.38 -16.08 8.34
C THR A 218 2.19 -17.17 7.62
N GLN A 219 2.72 -16.87 6.43
CA GLN A 219 3.65 -17.73 5.71
C GLN A 219 4.94 -17.91 6.53
N LEU A 220 5.54 -16.81 6.96
CA LEU A 220 6.73 -16.81 7.81
C LEU A 220 6.51 -17.60 9.11
N ALA A 221 5.35 -17.42 9.74
CA ALA A 221 5.02 -18.13 10.98
C ALA A 221 4.97 -19.66 10.78
N LYS A 222 4.53 -20.12 9.61
CA LYS A 222 4.43 -21.55 9.27
C LYS A 222 5.73 -22.12 8.71
N HIS A 223 6.47 -21.33 7.94
CA HIS A 223 7.68 -21.70 7.21
C HIS A 223 8.84 -20.74 7.53
N PRO A 224 9.38 -20.75 8.77
CA PRO A 224 10.41 -19.79 9.19
C PRO A 224 11.72 -19.90 8.40
N ASP A 225 11.96 -21.01 7.71
CA ASP A 225 13.10 -21.19 6.81
C ASP A 225 13.00 -20.32 5.54
N GLN A 226 11.79 -19.93 5.15
CA GLN A 226 11.48 -19.04 4.01
C GLN A 226 11.73 -17.55 4.30
N ALA A 227 12.14 -17.20 5.53
CA ALA A 227 12.51 -15.82 5.84
C ALA A 227 13.62 -15.31 4.90
N TRP A 228 13.47 -14.10 4.37
CA TRP A 228 14.52 -13.45 3.60
C TRP A 228 15.81 -13.33 4.43
N LYS A 229 16.97 -13.41 3.77
CA LYS A 229 18.28 -13.36 4.46
C LYS A 229 18.89 -11.96 4.43
N THR A 230 18.64 -11.23 3.35
CA THR A 230 19.01 -9.83 3.16
C THR A 230 17.80 -9.05 2.70
N ALA A 231 17.68 -7.79 3.12
CA ALA A 231 16.65 -6.89 2.59
C ALA A 231 16.81 -6.78 1.06
N GLY A 232 15.77 -7.17 0.31
CA GLY A 232 15.78 -7.23 -1.16
C GLY A 232 15.97 -8.62 -1.77
N ASP A 233 16.17 -9.67 -0.95
CA ASP A 233 16.03 -11.06 -1.40
C ASP A 233 14.58 -11.53 -1.28
N ALA A 234 14.16 -12.44 -2.15
CA ALA A 234 12.90 -13.18 -1.98
C ALA A 234 12.84 -13.85 -0.60
N GLY A 235 11.64 -13.91 -0.04
CA GLY A 235 11.37 -14.47 1.28
C GLY A 235 10.28 -13.72 2.04
N GLU A 236 10.03 -14.19 3.26
CA GLU A 236 8.88 -13.80 4.07
C GLU A 236 9.24 -12.94 5.31
N PRO A 237 8.40 -11.96 5.70
CA PRO A 237 7.32 -11.39 4.89
C PRO A 237 7.88 -10.73 3.63
N VAL A 238 7.05 -10.60 2.60
CA VAL A 238 7.42 -9.94 1.36
C VAL A 238 7.61 -8.45 1.63
N ILE A 239 8.84 -7.96 1.41
CA ILE A 239 9.26 -6.56 1.60
C ILE A 239 9.95 -5.96 0.36
N ASN A 240 9.95 -6.69 -0.75
CA ASN A 240 10.62 -6.33 -1.99
C ASN A 240 9.66 -6.39 -3.18
N ASP A 241 10.16 -6.05 -4.37
CA ASP A 241 9.44 -6.10 -5.64
C ASP A 241 9.97 -7.20 -6.56
N ASP A 242 10.21 -8.39 -6.01
CA ASP A 242 10.51 -9.53 -6.86
C ASP A 242 9.24 -9.96 -7.62
N ASP A 243 9.39 -10.25 -8.91
CA ASP A 243 8.29 -10.60 -9.81
C ASP A 243 7.53 -11.86 -9.30
N PRO A 244 6.23 -12.00 -9.62
CA PRO A 244 5.47 -13.18 -9.22
C PRO A 244 6.07 -14.46 -9.82
N LYS A 245 6.09 -15.53 -9.02
CA LYS A 245 6.51 -16.86 -9.48
C LYS A 245 5.68 -17.36 -10.67
N TRP A 246 4.37 -17.10 -10.64
CA TRP A 246 3.42 -17.58 -11.63
C TRP A 246 3.46 -16.74 -12.91
N GLY A 247 3.56 -17.43 -14.05
CA GLY A 247 3.84 -16.81 -15.34
C GLY A 247 5.30 -16.37 -15.55
N SER A 248 6.18 -16.54 -14.57
CA SER A 248 7.61 -16.36 -14.77
C SER A 248 8.25 -17.54 -15.53
N PRO A 249 9.49 -17.41 -16.03
CA PRO A 249 10.26 -18.57 -16.49
C PRO A 249 10.47 -19.70 -15.45
N SER A 250 10.21 -19.43 -14.16
CA SER A 250 10.26 -20.42 -13.06
C SER A 250 8.89 -21.02 -12.75
N ASP A 251 7.84 -20.65 -13.48
CA ASP A 251 6.50 -21.24 -13.39
C ASP A 251 6.57 -22.74 -13.76
N PRO A 252 6.15 -23.66 -12.87
CA PRO A 252 6.18 -25.10 -13.14
C PRO A 252 5.27 -25.52 -14.31
N ASN A 253 4.29 -24.69 -14.68
CA ASN A 253 3.35 -24.91 -15.78
C ASN A 253 3.76 -24.21 -17.10
N GLY A 254 4.87 -23.48 -17.10
CA GLY A 254 5.41 -22.79 -18.27
C GLY A 254 4.46 -21.73 -18.85
N ASN A 255 3.86 -20.91 -17.98
CA ASN A 255 3.03 -19.74 -18.29
C ASN A 255 1.70 -20.05 -18.98
N LYS A 256 1.32 -21.32 -19.09
CA LYS A 256 0.12 -21.73 -19.85
C LYS A 256 -1.19 -21.30 -19.19
N ASN A 257 -1.15 -21.05 -17.88
CA ASN A 257 -2.34 -20.91 -17.05
C ASN A 257 -2.48 -19.52 -16.42
N VAL A 258 -1.49 -18.63 -16.60
CA VAL A 258 -1.48 -17.30 -15.99
C VAL A 258 -1.17 -16.26 -17.06
N PRO A 259 -2.06 -15.29 -17.29
CA PRO A 259 -1.84 -14.24 -18.27
C PRO A 259 -0.73 -13.32 -17.76
N VAL A 260 0.42 -13.40 -18.39
CA VAL A 260 1.57 -12.54 -18.13
C VAL A 260 2.12 -12.08 -19.46
N ASN A 261 2.71 -10.89 -19.52
CA ASN A 261 3.42 -10.46 -20.69
C ASN A 261 4.85 -11.04 -20.65
N PRO A 262 5.23 -11.95 -21.57
CA PRO A 262 6.57 -12.56 -21.53
C PRO A 262 7.71 -11.53 -21.68
N HIS A 263 7.41 -10.33 -22.17
CA HIS A 263 8.37 -9.24 -22.25
C HIS A 263 8.77 -8.68 -20.87
N ASP A 264 7.93 -8.82 -19.85
CA ASP A 264 8.20 -8.35 -18.48
C ASP A 264 9.42 -9.05 -17.86
N TYR A 265 9.77 -10.21 -18.40
CA TYR A 265 10.89 -11.04 -17.99
C TYR A 265 12.11 -10.93 -18.93
N SER A 266 11.95 -10.27 -20.08
CA SER A 266 13.01 -10.19 -21.09
C SER A 266 14.08 -9.18 -20.68
N GLY A 267 15.36 -9.60 -20.70
CA GLY A 267 16.50 -8.72 -20.40
C GLY A 267 16.84 -8.53 -18.92
N LYS A 268 16.04 -9.05 -17.98
CA LYS A 268 16.37 -9.08 -16.54
C LYS A 268 17.39 -10.21 -16.27
N THR A 269 18.57 -9.90 -15.74
CA THR A 269 19.59 -10.92 -15.36
C THR A 269 20.44 -10.45 -14.16
N PRO A 270 20.44 -11.16 -13.01
CA PRO A 270 19.61 -12.33 -12.72
C PRO A 270 18.13 -11.94 -12.60
N TYR A 271 17.26 -12.79 -13.11
CA TYR A 271 15.82 -12.67 -12.91
C TYR A 271 15.48 -13.18 -11.50
N LYS A 272 14.76 -12.40 -10.71
CA LYS A 272 14.33 -12.76 -9.35
C LYS A 272 12.82 -12.96 -9.33
N THR A 273 12.39 -13.98 -8.61
CA THR A 273 10.97 -14.24 -8.36
C THR A 273 10.75 -14.35 -6.87
N GLN A 274 9.60 -13.88 -6.43
CA GLN A 274 9.14 -14.11 -5.08
C GLN A 274 8.77 -15.59 -4.89
N LEU A 275 8.80 -16.06 -3.64
CA LEU A 275 8.29 -17.38 -3.25
C LEU A 275 6.78 -17.50 -3.54
N ASN A 276 6.30 -18.74 -3.67
CA ASN A 276 4.87 -18.96 -3.84
C ASN A 276 4.14 -18.57 -2.54
N GLN A 277 3.12 -17.73 -2.66
CA GLN A 277 2.33 -17.26 -1.53
C GLN A 277 1.13 -18.20 -1.35
N THR A 278 1.04 -18.89 -0.21
CA THR A 278 0.07 -19.99 -0.01
C THR A 278 -0.91 -19.75 1.14
N TYR A 279 -1.11 -18.51 1.58
CA TYR A 279 -2.06 -18.15 2.64
C TYR A 279 -3.44 -17.71 2.12
N ALA A 280 -4.42 -17.66 3.03
CA ALA A 280 -5.78 -17.24 2.73
C ALA A 280 -5.83 -15.80 2.22
N SER A 281 -6.63 -15.57 1.17
CA SER A 281 -6.80 -14.27 0.51
C SER A 281 -8.27 -13.93 0.28
N LEU A 282 -8.53 -12.71 -0.22
CA LEU A 282 -9.87 -12.27 -0.61
C LEU A 282 -10.48 -13.18 -1.69
N ALA A 283 -9.68 -13.69 -2.65
CA ALA A 283 -10.15 -14.65 -3.66
C ALA A 283 -10.79 -15.89 -3.02
N LEU A 284 -10.16 -16.42 -1.97
CA LEU A 284 -10.62 -17.63 -1.29
C LEU A 284 -11.95 -17.39 -0.58
N THR A 285 -12.06 -16.29 0.16
CA THR A 285 -13.27 -15.96 0.95
C THR A 285 -14.45 -15.57 0.06
N THR A 286 -14.20 -14.82 -1.02
CA THR A 286 -15.24 -14.37 -1.96
C THR A 286 -15.81 -15.51 -2.81
N ALA A 287 -15.11 -16.64 -2.96
CA ALA A 287 -15.65 -17.83 -3.61
C ALA A 287 -16.86 -18.44 -2.87
N GLY A 288 -17.00 -18.18 -1.57
CA GLY A 288 -18.13 -18.61 -0.76
C GLY A 288 -18.38 -20.11 -0.83
N ASN A 289 -19.64 -20.52 -0.98
CA ASN A 289 -20.03 -21.93 -1.09
C ASN A 289 -19.52 -22.64 -2.37
N GLY A 290 -18.94 -21.90 -3.32
CA GLY A 290 -18.28 -22.44 -4.51
C GLY A 290 -16.79 -22.71 -4.31
N VAL A 291 -16.20 -22.38 -3.16
CA VAL A 291 -14.74 -22.42 -2.94
C VAL A 291 -14.09 -23.74 -3.35
N LYS A 292 -14.66 -24.90 -2.95
CA LYS A 292 -14.11 -26.20 -3.32
C LYS A 292 -14.15 -26.48 -4.82
N ALA A 293 -15.19 -26.00 -5.51
CA ALA A 293 -15.32 -26.19 -6.95
C ALA A 293 -14.31 -25.31 -7.71
N GLU A 294 -14.00 -24.11 -7.18
CA GLU A 294 -13.02 -23.23 -7.81
C GLU A 294 -11.59 -23.70 -7.54
N THR A 295 -11.24 -24.06 -6.31
CA THR A 295 -9.89 -24.55 -6.01
C THR A 295 -9.62 -25.93 -6.63
N ALA A 296 -10.64 -26.72 -6.96
CA ALA A 296 -10.47 -27.98 -7.69
C ALA A 296 -10.03 -27.79 -9.16
N LYS A 297 -10.10 -26.57 -9.70
CA LYS A 297 -9.64 -26.23 -11.05
C LYS A 297 -8.17 -25.80 -11.07
N ASP A 298 -7.55 -25.67 -9.91
CA ASP A 298 -6.15 -25.28 -9.77
C ASP A 298 -5.23 -26.26 -10.52
N ALA A 299 -4.22 -25.72 -11.21
CA ALA A 299 -3.33 -26.50 -12.05
C ALA A 299 -2.16 -27.12 -11.28
N ASP A 300 -1.79 -26.56 -10.12
CA ASP A 300 -0.79 -27.09 -9.19
C ASP A 300 -1.32 -27.03 -7.74
N PRO A 301 -2.38 -27.79 -7.41
CA PRO A 301 -3.02 -27.70 -6.10
C PRO A 301 -2.10 -28.11 -4.95
N LYS A 302 -1.01 -28.84 -5.23
CA LYS A 302 -0.01 -29.19 -4.22
C LYS A 302 0.91 -28.02 -3.92
N GLY A 303 1.24 -27.19 -4.91
CA GLY A 303 2.07 -26.00 -4.74
C GLY A 303 1.27 -24.79 -4.24
N ASP A 304 0.04 -24.62 -4.72
CA ASP A 304 -0.75 -23.39 -4.55
C ASP A 304 -1.69 -23.42 -3.36
N LEU A 305 -2.12 -24.61 -2.94
CA LEU A 305 -3.12 -24.78 -1.89
C LEU A 305 -2.57 -25.45 -0.63
N ASP A 306 -1.24 -25.63 -0.54
CA ASP A 306 -0.57 -26.41 0.51
C ASP A 306 -0.96 -25.94 1.92
N ASP A 307 -1.13 -24.62 2.10
CA ASP A 307 -1.37 -24.02 3.41
C ASP A 307 -2.81 -23.58 3.67
N VAL A 308 -3.73 -23.70 2.71
CA VAL A 308 -5.13 -23.22 2.80
C VAL A 308 -6.19 -24.32 2.79
N ALA A 309 -5.82 -25.59 2.92
CA ALA A 309 -6.78 -26.71 2.90
C ALA A 309 -7.86 -26.61 4.00
N GLU A 310 -7.48 -26.15 5.19
CA GLU A 310 -8.40 -25.92 6.30
C GLU A 310 -9.30 -24.70 6.04
N ASP A 311 -8.76 -23.62 5.48
CA ASP A 311 -9.50 -22.42 5.12
C ASP A 311 -10.56 -22.71 4.04
N ILE A 312 -10.21 -23.48 3.00
CA ILE A 312 -11.16 -23.95 1.98
C ILE A 312 -12.34 -24.68 2.63
N SER A 313 -12.04 -25.56 3.59
CA SER A 313 -13.06 -26.33 4.30
C SER A 313 -13.92 -25.44 5.20
N PHE A 314 -13.31 -24.47 5.87
CA PHE A 314 -13.99 -23.49 6.70
C PHE A 314 -14.92 -22.60 5.88
N VAL A 315 -14.43 -21.96 4.81
CA VAL A 315 -15.23 -21.11 3.91
C VAL A 315 -16.40 -21.89 3.32
N GLN A 316 -16.17 -23.14 2.87
CA GLN A 316 -17.23 -24.00 2.37
C GLN A 316 -18.33 -24.22 3.42
N SER A 317 -17.96 -24.40 4.69
CA SER A 317 -18.88 -24.67 5.79
C SER A 317 -19.78 -23.47 6.13
N LEU A 318 -19.33 -22.25 5.86
CA LEU A 318 -20.12 -21.04 6.07
C LEU A 318 -21.33 -20.95 5.13
N ASN A 319 -21.30 -21.68 4.01
CA ASN A 319 -22.36 -21.77 3.00
C ASN A 319 -22.90 -20.40 2.56
N GLN A 320 -22.02 -19.41 2.45
CA GLN A 320 -22.36 -18.07 2.00
C GLN A 320 -22.39 -18.00 0.48
N HIS A 321 -23.18 -17.09 -0.07
CA HIS A 321 -23.14 -16.83 -1.51
C HIS A 321 -21.79 -16.25 -1.93
N ARG A 322 -21.33 -16.65 -3.11
CA ARG A 322 -20.17 -16.05 -3.78
C ARG A 322 -20.36 -14.53 -3.91
N VAL A 323 -19.29 -13.79 -3.66
CA VAL A 323 -19.16 -12.38 -4.05
C VAL A 323 -18.39 -12.35 -5.37
N ALA A 324 -19.00 -11.82 -6.43
CA ALA A 324 -18.32 -11.66 -7.70
C ALA A 324 -17.27 -10.54 -7.56
N TRP A 325 -16.06 -10.81 -8.00
CA TRP A 325 -14.96 -9.85 -8.06
C TRP A 325 -14.13 -10.09 -9.31
N ARG A 326 -13.37 -9.07 -9.70
CA ARG A 326 -12.39 -9.15 -10.77
C ARG A 326 -11.29 -8.13 -10.51
N TRP A 327 -10.06 -8.52 -10.79
CA TRP A 327 -8.91 -7.62 -10.84
C TRP A 327 -8.60 -7.26 -12.29
N PHE A 328 -8.23 -6.01 -12.52
CA PHE A 328 -7.78 -5.50 -13.80
C PHE A 328 -6.46 -4.80 -13.57
N GLU A 329 -5.43 -5.26 -14.25
CA GLU A 329 -4.09 -4.69 -14.24
C GLU A 329 -3.73 -4.41 -15.70
N GLU A 330 -3.02 -3.31 -15.95
CA GLU A 330 -2.74 -2.74 -17.28
C GLU A 330 -4.00 -2.19 -17.99
N GLY A 331 -4.10 -0.86 -18.05
CA GLY A 331 -5.14 -0.17 -18.78
C GLY A 331 -5.13 -0.54 -20.27
N TYR A 332 -6.30 -0.93 -20.78
CA TYR A 332 -6.61 -1.16 -22.20
C TYR A 332 -5.82 -2.29 -22.87
N GLY A 333 -6.37 -3.51 -22.76
CA GLY A 333 -6.12 -4.55 -23.76
C GLY A 333 -6.38 -4.02 -25.16
N SER A 334 -5.47 -4.29 -26.08
CA SER A 334 -5.62 -4.09 -27.53
C SER A 334 -6.68 -5.00 -28.18
N ALA A 335 -7.63 -5.51 -27.40
CA ALA A 335 -8.74 -6.30 -27.88
C ALA A 335 -9.89 -5.38 -28.30
N ALA A 336 -10.34 -5.51 -29.55
CA ALA A 336 -11.59 -4.94 -30.01
C ALA A 336 -12.69 -5.27 -28.99
N SER A 337 -13.35 -4.23 -28.48
CA SER A 337 -14.55 -4.26 -27.64
C SER A 337 -15.26 -5.61 -27.61
N ASP A 338 -15.25 -6.28 -26.46
CA ASP A 338 -16.16 -7.40 -26.21
C ASP A 338 -17.58 -6.87 -26.38
N ALA A 339 -18.26 -7.34 -27.43
CA ALA A 339 -19.63 -6.97 -27.78
C ALA A 339 -20.69 -7.63 -26.88
N ALA A 340 -20.33 -7.97 -25.64
CA ALA A 340 -21.21 -8.72 -24.74
C ALA A 340 -21.08 -8.26 -23.29
N GLY A 341 -21.65 -7.07 -23.02
CA GLY A 341 -22.26 -6.72 -21.73
C GLY A 341 -21.37 -6.00 -20.74
#